data_AF-A0A4U3AX62-F1
#
_entry.id   AF-A0A4U3AX62-F1
#
_cell.length_a   1.000
_cell.length_b   1.000
_cell.length_c   1.000
_cell.angle_alpha   90.00
_cell.angle_beta   90.00
_cell.angle_gamma   90.00
#
_symmetry.space_group_name_H-M   'P 1'
#
loop_
_entity.id
_entity.type
_entity.pdbx_description
1 polymer ?
#
loop_
_entity_poly.entity_id
_entity_poly.type
_entity_poly.pdbx_seq_one_letter_code
_entity_poly.pdbx_strand_id
1 'polypeptide(L)'
;TQGEAATFPDILQKLSQFDEYKGLLPAPVESIMNNKRYVNEKKVTDHYAIIPTEQVTNPSKLSGDEKKIYDMIVRRLIAAHYEVAIFDYTTITTLVDERAAFISKGKQQIQEGWRKVIFQDDKDDETILPIVAEGEQGKVVKVKVKEG
;
A
#
# COMPACT_ATOMS: atom_id res chain seq x y z
N THR A 1 -17.87 -10.19 -9.74
CA THR A 1 -18.60 -11.48 -9.80
C THR A 1 -17.73 -12.50 -10.53
N GLN A 2 -18.13 -13.77 -10.70
CA GLN A 2 -17.33 -14.73 -11.47
C GLN A 2 -17.14 -14.32 -12.94
N GLY A 3 -18.18 -13.77 -13.58
CA GLY A 3 -18.08 -13.26 -14.96
C GLY A 3 -17.04 -12.14 -15.10
N GLU A 4 -17.08 -11.15 -14.23
CA GLU A 4 -16.09 -10.05 -14.21
C GLU A 4 -14.68 -10.53 -13.85
N ALA A 5 -14.57 -11.57 -13.01
CA ALA A 5 -13.26 -12.13 -12.69
C ALA A 5 -12.58 -12.81 -13.89
N ALA A 6 -13.36 -13.29 -14.86
CA ALA A 6 -12.83 -13.91 -16.07
C ALA A 6 -12.21 -12.89 -17.04
N THR A 7 -12.60 -11.61 -16.97
CA THR A 7 -12.04 -10.54 -17.82
C THR A 7 -10.72 -9.99 -17.26
N PHE A 8 -10.38 -10.30 -16.01
CA PHE A 8 -9.22 -9.76 -15.32
C PHE A 8 -7.88 -10.00 -16.04
N PRO A 9 -7.56 -11.21 -16.55
CA PRO A 9 -6.31 -11.42 -17.28
C PRO A 9 -6.18 -10.54 -18.53
N ASP A 10 -7.29 -10.37 -19.28
CA ASP A 10 -7.32 -9.54 -20.49
C ASP A 10 -7.16 -8.05 -20.15
N ILE A 11 -7.77 -7.58 -19.06
CA ILE A 11 -7.57 -6.22 -18.55
C ILE A 11 -6.09 -5.97 -18.25
N LEU A 12 -5.42 -6.86 -17.49
CA LEU A 12 -4.00 -6.71 -17.18
C LEU A 12 -3.11 -6.76 -18.44
N GLN A 13 -3.44 -7.66 -19.38
CA GLN A 13 -2.72 -7.75 -20.64
C GLN A 13 -2.83 -6.45 -21.44
N LYS A 14 -4.01 -5.85 -21.53
CA LYS A 14 -4.20 -4.56 -22.22
C LYS A 14 -3.49 -3.42 -21.49
N LEU A 15 -3.54 -3.39 -20.16
CA LEU A 15 -2.83 -2.39 -19.35
C LEU A 15 -1.30 -2.47 -19.53
N SER A 16 -0.75 -3.66 -19.81
CA SER A 16 0.69 -3.84 -20.06
C SER A 16 1.22 -3.09 -21.29
N GLN A 17 0.33 -2.65 -22.19
CA GLN A 17 0.68 -1.89 -23.39
C GLN A 17 0.95 -0.42 -23.10
N PHE A 18 0.65 0.07 -21.88
CA PHE A 18 0.88 1.45 -21.49
C PHE A 18 2.08 1.54 -20.54
N ASP A 19 3.06 2.38 -20.88
CA ASP A 19 4.28 2.57 -20.09
C ASP A 19 3.98 2.98 -18.63
N GLU A 20 2.91 3.74 -18.43
CA GLU A 20 2.45 4.20 -17.10
C GLU A 20 2.06 3.04 -16.16
N TYR A 21 1.68 1.88 -16.70
CA TYR A 21 1.23 0.71 -15.91
C TYR A 21 2.15 -0.50 -16.02
N LYS A 22 2.89 -0.64 -17.11
CA LYS A 22 3.73 -1.82 -17.39
C LYS A 22 4.67 -2.17 -16.24
N GLY A 23 5.28 -1.16 -15.59
CA GLY A 23 6.19 -1.36 -14.45
C GLY A 23 5.51 -1.69 -13.13
N LEU A 24 4.17 -1.61 -13.08
CA LEU A 24 3.36 -1.77 -11.87
C LEU A 24 2.54 -3.07 -11.87
N LEU A 25 2.57 -3.84 -12.96
CA LEU A 25 1.79 -5.07 -13.01
C LEU A 25 2.36 -6.12 -12.04
N PRO A 26 1.49 -6.84 -11.30
CA PRO A 26 1.94 -7.92 -10.44
C PRO A 26 2.50 -9.08 -11.28
N ALA A 27 3.14 -10.04 -10.61
CA ALA A 27 3.50 -11.30 -11.25
C ALA A 27 2.24 -11.95 -11.88
N PRO A 28 2.37 -12.63 -13.04
CA PRO A 28 1.24 -13.29 -13.68
C PRO A 28 0.52 -14.24 -12.72
N VAL A 29 -0.79 -14.04 -12.57
CA VAL A 29 -1.66 -14.92 -11.78
C VAL A 29 -2.50 -15.74 -12.75
N GLU A 30 -2.45 -17.08 -12.64
CA GLU A 30 -3.18 -17.98 -13.54
C GLU A 30 -4.70 -17.75 -13.51
N SER A 31 -5.28 -17.53 -12.31
CA SER A 31 -6.68 -17.14 -12.16
C SER A 31 -6.98 -16.60 -10.77
N ILE A 32 -7.85 -15.59 -10.69
CA ILE A 32 -8.40 -15.06 -9.44
C ILE A 32 -9.79 -15.63 -9.10
N MET A 33 -10.39 -16.42 -10.00
CA MET A 33 -11.81 -16.81 -9.93
C MET A 33 -12.19 -17.55 -8.64
N ASN A 34 -11.27 -18.40 -8.13
CA ASN A 34 -11.50 -19.19 -6.92
C ASN A 34 -10.98 -18.52 -5.65
N ASN A 35 -10.44 -17.30 -5.75
CA ASN A 35 -9.88 -16.59 -4.62
C ASN A 35 -10.94 -15.67 -3.98
N LYS A 36 -11.43 -16.08 -2.80
CA LYS A 36 -12.45 -15.33 -2.03
C LYS A 36 -12.02 -13.95 -1.54
N ARG A 37 -10.72 -13.61 -1.63
CA ARG A 37 -10.23 -12.24 -1.39
C ARG A 37 -10.72 -11.29 -2.49
N TYR A 38 -10.85 -11.79 -3.72
CA TYR A 38 -11.20 -11.01 -4.91
C TYR A 38 -12.64 -11.28 -5.37
N VAL A 39 -13.06 -12.54 -5.35
CA VAL A 39 -14.34 -12.99 -5.89
C VAL A 39 -15.15 -13.62 -4.77
N ASN A 40 -16.10 -12.85 -4.22
CA ASN A 40 -16.96 -13.31 -3.14
C ASN A 40 -18.40 -12.88 -3.36
N GLU A 41 -19.18 -13.72 -4.03
CA GLU A 41 -20.60 -13.46 -4.36
C GLU A 41 -21.46 -13.15 -3.14
N LYS A 42 -21.14 -13.74 -1.97
CA LYS A 42 -21.86 -13.46 -0.72
C LYS A 42 -21.66 -12.04 -0.19
N LYS A 43 -20.63 -11.34 -0.68
CA LYS A 43 -20.32 -9.94 -0.33
C LYS A 43 -20.69 -8.97 -1.45
N VAL A 44 -21.25 -9.45 -2.56
CA VAL A 44 -21.78 -8.61 -3.62
C VAL A 44 -23.26 -8.39 -3.35
N THR A 45 -23.67 -7.13 -3.21
CA THR A 45 -25.08 -6.73 -3.13
C THR A 45 -25.55 -6.35 -4.55
N ASP A 46 -26.12 -5.16 -4.74
CA ASP A 46 -26.58 -4.69 -6.05
C ASP A 46 -25.42 -4.36 -7.00
N HIS A 47 -24.25 -4.00 -6.45
CA HIS A 47 -23.08 -3.58 -7.21
C HIS A 47 -21.80 -4.24 -6.70
N TYR A 48 -20.84 -4.42 -7.61
CA TYR A 48 -19.49 -4.86 -7.31
C TYR A 48 -18.50 -3.66 -7.28
N ALA A 49 -17.26 -3.91 -6.89
CA ALA A 49 -16.23 -2.88 -6.84
C ALA A 49 -15.97 -2.26 -8.23
N ILE A 50 -15.80 -0.94 -8.31
CA ILE A 50 -15.47 -0.28 -9.57
C ILE A 50 -14.09 -0.75 -10.06
N ILE A 51 -14.07 -1.29 -11.28
CA ILE A 51 -12.86 -1.75 -11.98
C ILE A 51 -12.87 -1.20 -13.41
N PRO A 52 -11.72 -1.11 -14.09
CA PRO A 52 -11.68 -0.85 -15.52
C PRO A 52 -12.47 -1.95 -16.25
N THR A 53 -13.16 -1.57 -17.31
CA THR A 53 -13.83 -2.53 -18.19
C THR A 53 -12.81 -3.22 -19.11
N GLU A 54 -13.24 -4.28 -19.80
CA GLU A 54 -12.47 -4.94 -20.85
C GLU A 54 -12.10 -4.01 -22.02
N GLN A 55 -12.83 -2.91 -22.21
CA GLN A 55 -12.50 -1.85 -23.16
C GLN A 55 -11.52 -0.85 -22.54
N VAL A 56 -10.30 -1.32 -22.28
CA VAL A 56 -9.21 -0.48 -21.75
C VAL A 56 -8.92 0.65 -22.74
N THR A 57 -9.13 1.88 -22.29
CA THR A 57 -8.87 3.10 -23.08
C THR A 57 -7.43 3.54 -22.91
N ASN A 58 -6.90 4.30 -23.88
CA ASN A 58 -5.60 4.93 -23.74
C ASN A 58 -5.72 6.13 -22.77
N PRO A 59 -5.04 6.11 -21.60
CA PRO A 59 -5.13 7.20 -20.63
C PRO A 59 -4.73 8.57 -21.19
N SER A 60 -3.86 8.63 -22.19
CA SER A 60 -3.43 9.89 -22.84
C SER A 60 -4.55 10.58 -23.63
N LYS A 61 -5.67 9.90 -23.91
CA LYS A 61 -6.83 10.48 -24.60
C LYS A 61 -7.88 11.06 -23.65
N LEU A 62 -7.75 10.82 -22.35
CA LEU A 62 -8.68 11.29 -21.34
C LEU A 62 -8.35 12.75 -20.95
N SER A 63 -9.39 13.52 -20.59
CA SER A 63 -9.18 14.86 -20.04
C SER A 63 -8.56 14.80 -18.63
N GLY A 64 -8.07 15.92 -18.10
CA GLY A 64 -7.25 15.94 -16.89
C GLY A 64 -7.83 15.16 -15.71
N ASP A 65 -9.08 15.41 -15.34
CA ASP A 65 -9.69 14.73 -14.18
C ASP A 65 -10.17 13.32 -14.51
N GLU A 66 -10.64 13.06 -15.73
CA GLU A 66 -10.94 11.70 -16.20
C GLU A 66 -9.71 10.81 -16.14
N LYS A 67 -8.55 11.33 -16.58
CA LYS A 67 -7.27 10.62 -16.53
C LYS A 67 -6.91 10.28 -15.08
N LYS A 68 -7.01 11.24 -14.16
CA LYS A 68 -6.70 11.01 -12.73
C LYS A 68 -7.62 9.95 -12.11
N ILE A 69 -8.92 10.02 -12.39
CA ILE A 69 -9.89 9.05 -11.84
C ILE A 69 -9.63 7.66 -12.44
N TYR A 70 -9.42 7.58 -13.75
CA TYR A 70 -9.11 6.33 -14.43
C TYR A 70 -7.83 5.70 -13.89
N ASP A 71 -6.76 6.49 -13.75
CA ASP A 71 -5.48 6.08 -13.19
C ASP A 71 -5.63 5.56 -11.76
N MET A 72 -6.39 6.27 -10.91
CA MET A 72 -6.70 5.83 -9.55
C MET A 72 -7.40 4.46 -9.53
N ILE A 73 -8.40 4.25 -10.40
CA ILE A 73 -9.13 2.97 -10.51
C ILE A 73 -8.19 1.85 -10.95
N VAL A 74 -7.37 2.07 -11.99
CA VAL A 74 -6.41 1.10 -12.51
C VAL A 74 -5.38 0.73 -11.46
N ARG A 75 -4.74 1.72 -10.83
CA ARG A 75 -3.75 1.50 -9.77
C ARG A 75 -4.35 0.77 -8.57
N ARG A 76 -5.60 1.06 -8.21
CA ARG A 76 -6.30 0.36 -7.13
C ARG A 76 -6.55 -1.11 -7.46
N LEU A 77 -6.95 -1.41 -8.70
CA LEU A 77 -7.11 -2.79 -9.17
C LEU A 77 -5.78 -3.54 -9.10
N ILE A 78 -4.71 -2.95 -9.65
CA ILE A 78 -3.37 -3.53 -9.65
C ILE A 78 -2.90 -3.78 -8.21
N ALA A 79 -2.98 -2.78 -7.34
CA ALA A 79 -2.57 -2.86 -5.93
C ALA A 79 -3.33 -3.93 -5.14
N ALA A 80 -4.61 -4.19 -5.44
CA ALA A 80 -5.36 -5.25 -4.79
C ALA A 80 -4.74 -6.65 -4.99
N HIS A 81 -4.03 -6.84 -6.11
CA HIS A 81 -3.39 -8.09 -6.51
C HIS A 81 -1.91 -8.17 -6.11
N TYR A 82 -1.41 -7.16 -5.40
CA TYR A 82 -0.10 -7.22 -4.75
C TYR A 82 -0.18 -7.92 -3.39
N GLU A 83 0.98 -8.37 -2.95
CA GLU A 83 1.19 -8.81 -1.58
C GLU A 83 0.94 -7.69 -0.56
N VAL A 84 0.74 -8.09 0.69
CA VAL A 84 0.57 -7.15 1.80
C VAL A 84 1.82 -6.29 1.98
N ALA A 85 1.63 -5.03 2.42
CA ALA A 85 2.73 -4.24 2.94
C ALA A 85 3.01 -4.67 4.38
N ILE A 86 4.28 -4.86 4.75
CA ILE A 86 4.71 -5.28 6.08
C ILE A 86 5.59 -4.20 6.67
N PHE A 87 5.25 -3.79 7.88
CA PHE A 87 5.98 -2.79 8.65
C PHE A 87 6.37 -3.37 10.00
N ASP A 88 7.56 -3.02 10.45
CA ASP A 88 7.99 -3.22 11.82
C ASP A 88 7.87 -1.89 12.58
N TYR A 89 7.23 -1.96 13.76
CA TYR A 89 7.00 -0.80 14.61
C TYR A 89 7.70 -1.00 15.93
N THR A 90 8.67 -0.14 16.21
CA THR A 90 9.41 -0.16 17.48
C THR A 90 8.87 0.91 18.41
N THR A 91 8.60 0.57 19.67
CA THR A 91 8.30 1.55 20.71
C THR A 91 9.28 1.34 21.86
N ILE A 92 10.07 2.36 22.16
CA ILE A 92 10.99 2.37 23.29
C ILE A 92 10.43 3.32 24.34
N THR A 93 10.20 2.80 25.54
CA THR A 93 9.84 3.60 26.70
C THR A 93 11.07 3.77 27.58
N THR A 94 11.51 5.01 27.76
CA THR A 94 12.68 5.35 28.59
C THR A 94 12.22 6.07 29.85
N LEU A 95 12.57 5.53 31.01
CA LEU A 95 12.40 6.21 32.29
C LEU A 95 13.60 7.12 32.54
N VAL A 96 13.34 8.41 32.74
CA VAL A 96 14.36 9.44 33.02
C VAL A 96 14.20 9.93 34.46
N ASP A 97 15.33 9.99 35.19
CA ASP A 97 15.43 10.41 36.59
C ASP A 97 14.41 9.72 37.53
N GLU A 98 14.04 8.48 37.21
CA GLU A 98 13.01 7.69 37.91
C GLU A 98 11.64 8.37 38.03
N ARG A 99 11.38 9.42 37.24
CA ARG A 99 10.23 10.31 37.40
C ARG A 99 9.36 10.43 36.17
N ALA A 100 9.97 10.42 34.98
CA ALA A 100 9.25 10.70 33.74
C ALA A 100 9.53 9.63 32.69
N ALA A 101 8.46 9.09 32.10
CA ALA A 101 8.55 8.18 30.96
C ALA A 101 8.48 8.95 29.65
N PHE A 102 9.43 8.70 28.77
CA PHE A 102 9.47 9.21 27.40
C PHE A 102 9.27 8.07 26.42
N ILE A 103 8.56 8.34 25.33
CA ILE A 103 8.26 7.34 24.29
C ILE A 103 8.96 7.75 23.00
N SER A 104 9.79 6.85 22.49
CA SER A 104 10.33 6.93 21.12
C SER A 104 9.62 5.90 20.26
N LYS A 105 9.18 6.31 19.07
CA LYS A 105 8.54 5.42 18.09
C LYS A 105 9.37 5.34 16.82
N GLY A 106 9.58 4.12 16.36
CA GLY A 106 10.21 3.81 15.09
C GLY A 106 9.24 3.07 14.18
N LYS A 107 9.47 3.21 12.88
CA LYS A 107 8.73 2.53 11.82
C LYS A 107 9.72 2.18 10.72
N GLN A 108 9.75 0.91 10.34
CA GLN A 108 10.57 0.40 9.25
C GLN A 108 9.69 -0.35 8.26
N GLN A 109 9.84 -0.08 6.96
CA GLN A 109 9.15 -0.86 5.93
C GLN A 109 9.95 -2.13 5.62
N ILE A 110 9.38 -3.29 5.94
CA ILE A 110 10.01 -4.60 5.69
C ILE A 110 9.64 -5.12 4.30
N GLN A 111 8.39 -4.87 3.89
CA GLN A 111 7.88 -5.23 2.57
C GLN A 111 6.95 -4.13 2.08
N GLU A 112 7.24 -3.57 0.90
CA GLU A 112 6.44 -2.50 0.31
C GLU A 112 5.05 -2.97 -0.13
N GLY A 113 4.98 -4.18 -0.71
CA GLY A 113 3.73 -4.79 -1.17
C GLY A 113 2.93 -3.87 -2.11
N TRP A 114 1.62 -3.80 -1.89
CA TRP A 114 0.70 -2.96 -2.66
C TRP A 114 1.04 -1.46 -2.65
N ARG A 115 1.82 -0.96 -1.68
CA ARG A 115 2.18 0.46 -1.60
C ARG A 115 3.02 0.92 -2.77
N LYS A 116 3.80 0.01 -3.37
CA LYS A 116 4.61 0.25 -4.57
C LYS A 116 3.79 0.85 -5.73
N VAL A 117 2.51 0.52 -5.80
CA VAL A 117 1.64 0.94 -6.91
C VAL A 117 1.02 2.32 -6.63
N ILE A 118 0.66 2.58 -5.37
CA ILE A 118 -0.14 3.75 -4.96
C ILE A 118 0.73 4.91 -4.46
N PHE A 119 1.89 4.62 -3.88
CA PHE A 119 2.71 5.57 -3.13
C PHE A 119 4.15 5.69 -3.69
N GLN A 120 4.31 5.66 -5.01
CA GLN A 120 5.64 5.65 -5.66
C GLN A 120 6.56 6.81 -5.25
N ASP A 121 5.98 7.97 -4.98
CA ASP A 121 6.71 9.18 -4.60
C ASP A 121 6.60 9.52 -3.11
N ASP A 122 5.89 8.69 -2.34
CA ASP A 122 5.65 8.92 -0.93
C ASP A 122 6.83 8.37 -0.13
N LYS A 123 7.80 9.24 0.14
CA LYS A 123 8.86 8.96 1.12
C LYS A 123 8.24 9.04 2.51
N ASP A 124 7.69 7.93 2.97
CA ASP A 124 7.32 7.76 4.37
C ASP A 124 8.57 8.04 5.22
N ASP A 125 8.47 8.92 6.22
CA ASP A 125 9.59 9.23 7.13
C ASP A 125 9.87 8.01 8.01
N GLU A 126 10.69 7.08 7.51
CA GLU A 126 11.14 5.91 8.25
C GLU A 126 12.12 6.33 9.33
N THR A 127 11.65 6.32 10.58
CA THR A 127 12.51 6.51 11.75
C THR A 127 12.93 5.15 12.25
N ILE A 128 14.19 4.77 12.00
CA ILE A 128 14.79 3.54 12.55
C ILE A 128 15.37 3.85 13.92
N LEU A 129 14.86 3.16 14.94
CA LEU A 129 15.39 3.27 16.30
C LEU A 129 16.54 2.27 16.51
N PRO A 130 17.50 2.59 17.40
CA PRO A 130 18.54 1.63 17.76
C PRO A 130 17.96 0.41 18.48
N ILE A 131 18.65 -0.71 18.35
CA ILE A 131 18.35 -1.92 19.13
C ILE A 131 18.81 -1.67 20.57
N VAL A 132 17.92 -1.92 21.53
CA VAL A 132 18.18 -1.79 22.97
C VAL A 132 17.59 -2.98 23.73
N ALA A 133 18.14 -3.29 24.90
CA ALA A 133 17.61 -4.31 25.80
C ALA A 133 16.77 -3.71 26.94
N GLU A 134 15.84 -4.50 27.49
CA GLU A 134 15.13 -4.09 28.70
C GLU A 134 16.12 -3.92 29.87
N GLY A 135 15.99 -2.80 30.60
CA GLY A 135 16.91 -2.43 31.68
C GLY A 135 18.23 -1.79 31.22
N GLU A 136 18.44 -1.63 29.90
CA GLU A 136 19.60 -0.92 29.38
C GLU A 136 19.62 0.55 29.87
N GLN A 137 20.78 1.01 30.33
CA GLN A 137 20.95 2.34 30.89
C GLN A 137 21.63 3.27 29.88
N GLY A 138 21.09 4.48 29.75
CA GLY A 138 21.64 5.55 28.93
C GLY A 138 21.96 6.81 29.74
N LYS A 139 22.65 7.75 29.11
CA LYS A 139 22.90 9.09 29.67
C LYS A 139 22.09 10.12 28.90
N VAL A 140 21.35 10.96 29.62
CA VAL A 140 20.66 12.11 29.03
C VAL A 140 21.68 13.13 28.59
N VAL A 141 21.78 13.37 27.28
CA VAL A 141 22.74 14.34 26.71
C VAL A 141 22.15 15.75 26.65
N LYS A 142 20.84 15.87 26.41
CA LYS A 142 20.16 17.16 26.27
C LYS A 142 18.68 17.04 26.62
N VAL A 143 18.16 18.06 27.30
CA VAL A 143 16.73 18.23 27.56
C VAL A 143 16.28 19.54 26.90
N LYS A 144 15.09 19.53 26.30
CA LYS A 144 14.44 20.71 25.73
C LYS A 144 12.98 20.74 26.17
N VAL A 145 12.49 21.93 26.50
CA VAL A 145 11.06 22.19 26.67
C VAL A 145 10.52 22.74 25.35
N LYS A 146 9.41 22.19 24.87
CA LYS A 146 8.69 22.72 23.70
C LYS A 146 7.36 23.29 24.20
N GLU A 147 7.19 24.60 24.06
CA GLU A 147 5.88 25.22 24.24
C GLU A 147 4.99 24.88 23.05
N GLY A 148 3.72 24.61 23.34
CA GLY A 148 2.68 24.27 22.36
C GLY A 148 2.03 25.50 21.77
#